data_AF-A0A928MWK8-F1
#
_entry.id   AF-A0A928MWK8-F1
#
_cell.length_a   1.000
_cell.length_b   1.000
_cell.length_c   1.000
_cell.angle_alpha   90.00
_cell.angle_beta   90.00
_cell.angle_gamma   90.00
#
_symmetry.space_group_name_H-M   'P 1'
#
loop_
_entity.id
_entity.type
_entity.pdbx_description
1 polymer ?
#
loop_
_entity_poly.entity_id
_entity_poly.type
_entity_poly.pdbx_seq_one_letter_code
_entity_poly.pdbx_strand_id
1 'polypeptide(L)'
;MIFLIAGILGVIAGLLVPYNISSSTLPYVAVAIIAALDSVFGAWNANLNKKFNLNVFMIGLVSNAVLAVLLTYMGNLLGISLYFAAIIVFGVRMFNNMSSIRRKTFDIYFEKRARETARLKRLALRAAEEKDIKKNAKDIEPKGETKKNESADPDVEKSADDEGDKEEKAEK
;
A
#
# COMPACT_ATOMS: atom_id res chain seq x y z
N MET A 1 -12.12 6.05 -4.67
CA MET A 1 -13.24 7.01 -4.88
C MET A 1 -14.43 6.37 -5.56
N ILE A 2 -14.27 5.59 -6.65
CA ILE A 2 -15.40 4.97 -7.38
C ILE A 2 -16.36 4.17 -6.49
N PHE A 3 -15.85 3.36 -5.54
CA PHE A 3 -16.69 2.53 -4.65
C PHE A 3 -17.52 3.33 -3.65
N LEU A 4 -16.94 4.41 -3.11
CA LEU A 4 -17.68 5.32 -2.22
C LEU A 4 -18.81 5.99 -2.98
N ILE A 5 -18.55 6.44 -4.21
CA ILE A 5 -19.56 7.06 -5.07
C ILE A 5 -20.66 6.06 -5.42
N ALA A 6 -20.31 4.83 -5.84
CA ALA A 6 -21.27 3.79 -6.15
C ALA A 6 -22.11 3.37 -4.93
N GLY A 7 -21.50 3.26 -3.75
CA GLY A 7 -22.21 2.98 -2.50
C GLY A 7 -23.18 4.10 -2.10
N ILE A 8 -22.74 5.36 -2.19
CA ILE A 8 -23.58 6.53 -1.91
C ILE A 8 -24.74 6.60 -2.91
N LEU A 9 -24.49 6.39 -4.22
CA LEU A 9 -25.55 6.33 -5.22
C LEU A 9 -26.55 5.21 -4.92
N GLY A 10 -26.08 4.04 -4.51
CA GLY A 10 -26.95 2.91 -4.14
C GLY A 10 -27.85 3.23 -2.96
N VAL A 11 -27.31 3.90 -1.92
CA VAL A 11 -28.10 4.35 -0.76
C VAL A 11 -29.12 5.40 -1.16
N ILE A 12 -28.72 6.41 -1.93
CA ILE A 12 -29.62 7.47 -2.40
C ILE A 12 -30.74 6.87 -3.27
N ALA A 13 -30.40 5.98 -4.21
CA ALA A 13 -31.38 5.29 -5.04
C ALA A 13 -32.35 4.47 -4.18
N GLY A 14 -31.87 3.76 -3.16
CA GLY A 14 -32.70 3.00 -2.22
C GLY A 14 -33.67 3.88 -1.42
N LEU A 15 -33.23 5.07 -0.98
CA LEU A 15 -34.06 6.02 -0.25
C LEU A 15 -35.13 6.69 -1.13
N LEU A 16 -34.82 6.90 -2.42
CA LEU A 16 -35.75 7.51 -3.37
C LEU A 16 -36.81 6.55 -3.89
N VAL A 17 -36.60 5.24 -3.75
CA VAL A 17 -37.57 4.21 -4.18
C VAL A 17 -38.64 4.06 -3.09
N PRO A 18 -39.90 4.45 -3.34
CA PRO A 18 -40.99 4.36 -2.36
C PRO A 18 -41.55 2.94 -2.30
N TYR A 19 -40.69 1.96 -1.99
CA TYR A 19 -41.10 0.56 -1.88
C TYR A 19 -41.33 0.18 -0.42
N ASN A 20 -42.59 -0.05 -0.07
CA ASN A 20 -42.95 -0.56 1.24
C ASN A 20 -42.59 -2.04 1.33
N ILE A 21 -41.55 -2.36 2.10
CA ILE A 21 -41.12 -3.74 2.32
C ILE A 21 -42.20 -4.46 3.15
N SER A 22 -42.92 -5.39 2.52
CA SER A 22 -43.87 -6.26 3.21
C SER A 22 -43.13 -7.28 4.10
N SER A 23 -43.79 -7.75 5.16
CA SER A 23 -43.24 -8.72 6.10
C SER A 23 -42.74 -10.00 5.42
N SER A 24 -43.37 -10.42 4.31
CA SER A 24 -42.95 -11.58 3.53
C SER A 24 -41.63 -11.37 2.76
N THR A 25 -41.32 -10.14 2.37
CA THR A 25 -40.10 -9.81 1.60
C THR A 25 -38.88 -9.51 2.48
N LEU A 26 -39.12 -9.21 3.76
CA LEU A 26 -38.10 -8.80 4.71
C LEU A 26 -36.93 -9.80 4.85
N PRO A 27 -37.15 -11.13 4.94
CA PRO A 27 -36.05 -12.09 5.07
C PRO A 27 -35.11 -12.10 3.86
N TYR A 28 -35.64 -11.91 2.65
CA TYR A 28 -34.86 -11.89 1.41
C TYR A 28 -33.93 -10.68 1.35
N VAL A 29 -34.46 -9.50 1.69
CA VAL A 29 -33.68 -8.26 1.73
C VAL A 29 -32.61 -8.34 2.83
N ALA A 30 -32.97 -8.86 4.01
CA ALA A 30 -32.03 -9.00 5.12
C ALA A 30 -30.83 -9.89 4.75
N VAL A 31 -31.06 -11.07 4.15
CA VAL A 31 -29.95 -11.94 3.74
C VAL A 31 -29.12 -11.33 2.61
N ALA A 32 -29.75 -10.59 1.68
CA ALA A 32 -29.05 -9.92 0.60
C ALA A 32 -28.10 -8.84 1.13
N ILE A 33 -28.55 -8.04 2.10
CA ILE A 33 -27.72 -7.02 2.77
C ILE A 33 -26.54 -7.67 3.50
N ILE A 34 -26.78 -8.76 4.25
CA ILE A 34 -25.73 -9.49 4.96
C ILE A 34 -24.70 -10.07 3.99
N ALA A 35 -25.14 -10.64 2.87
CA ALA A 35 -24.27 -11.16 1.82
C ALA A 35 -23.44 -10.06 1.12
N ALA A 36 -24.05 -8.90 0.90
CA ALA A 36 -23.36 -7.74 0.36
C ALA A 36 -22.29 -7.24 1.35
N LEU A 37 -22.62 -7.19 2.64
CA LEU A 37 -21.69 -6.78 3.69
C LEU A 37 -20.50 -7.74 3.81
N ASP A 38 -20.72 -9.06 3.76
CA ASP A 38 -19.63 -10.05 3.73
C ASP A 38 -18.64 -9.78 2.58
N SER A 39 -19.17 -9.44 1.40
CA SER A 39 -18.35 -9.12 0.22
C SER A 39 -17.52 -7.83 0.42
N VAL A 40 -18.05 -6.83 1.14
CA VAL A 40 -17.29 -5.62 1.52
C VAL A 40 -16.14 -5.96 2.46
N PHE A 41 -16.36 -6.81 3.47
CA PHE A 41 -15.28 -7.28 4.34
C PHE A 41 -14.25 -8.11 3.58
N GLY A 42 -14.69 -8.96 2.64
CA GLY A 42 -13.80 -9.69 1.73
C GLY A 42 -12.94 -8.75 0.87
N ALA A 43 -13.52 -7.68 0.33
CA ALA A 43 -12.82 -6.66 -0.44
C ALA A 43 -11.75 -5.93 0.40
N TRP A 44 -12.10 -5.55 1.63
CA TRP A 44 -11.15 -4.91 2.54
C TRP A 44 -9.99 -5.86 2.86
N ASN A 45 -10.28 -7.12 3.17
CA ASN A 45 -9.24 -8.12 3.40
C ASN A 45 -8.33 -8.29 2.16
N ALA A 46 -8.90 -8.37 0.96
CA ALA A 46 -8.14 -8.46 -0.28
C ALA A 46 -7.26 -7.21 -0.52
N ASN A 47 -7.76 -6.02 -0.15
CA ASN A 47 -7.02 -4.77 -0.24
C ASN A 47 -5.81 -4.73 0.70
N LEU A 48 -5.96 -5.18 1.95
CA LEU A 48 -4.83 -5.29 2.90
C LEU A 48 -3.77 -6.30 2.44
N ASN A 49 -4.19 -7.34 1.72
CA ASN A 49 -3.31 -8.33 1.13
C ASN A 49 -2.74 -7.92 -0.24
N LYS A 50 -3.02 -6.71 -0.74
CA LYS A 50 -2.63 -6.22 -2.07
C LYS A 50 -3.05 -7.14 -3.22
N LYS A 51 -4.16 -7.87 -3.05
CA LYS A 51 -4.74 -8.81 -4.03
C LYS A 51 -6.14 -8.37 -4.47
N PHE A 52 -6.46 -7.09 -4.27
CA PHE A 52 -7.78 -6.56 -4.63
C PHE A 52 -7.95 -6.54 -6.16
N ASN A 53 -9.03 -7.16 -6.62
CA ASN A 53 -9.46 -7.12 -8.02
C ASN A 53 -10.93 -6.72 -8.08
N LEU A 54 -11.22 -5.61 -8.78
CA LEU A 54 -12.56 -5.05 -8.91
C LEU A 54 -13.54 -6.06 -9.53
N ASN A 55 -13.13 -6.80 -10.56
CA ASN A 55 -14.01 -7.74 -11.25
C ASN A 55 -14.41 -8.88 -10.32
N VAL A 56 -13.45 -9.42 -9.55
CA VAL A 56 -13.71 -10.48 -8.56
C VAL A 56 -14.64 -9.97 -7.46
N PHE A 57 -14.44 -8.73 -6.99
CA PHE A 57 -15.34 -8.13 -6.01
C PHE A 57 -16.76 -7.94 -6.55
N MET A 58 -16.92 -7.38 -7.75
CA MET A 58 -18.24 -7.13 -8.35
C MET A 58 -19.01 -8.41 -8.61
N ILE A 59 -18.33 -9.41 -9.19
CA ILE A 59 -18.92 -10.74 -9.40
C ILE A 59 -19.29 -11.35 -8.06
N GLY A 60 -18.39 -11.31 -7.08
CA GLY A 60 -18.63 -11.84 -5.74
C GLY A 60 -19.80 -11.16 -5.01
N LEU A 61 -19.90 -9.83 -5.07
CA LEU A 61 -20.97 -9.05 -4.46
C LEU A 61 -22.34 -9.47 -4.98
N VAL A 62 -22.49 -9.50 -6.31
CA VAL A 62 -23.75 -9.86 -6.97
C VAL A 62 -24.05 -11.34 -6.80
N SER A 63 -23.07 -12.23 -7.05
CA SER A 63 -23.26 -13.67 -6.96
C SER A 63 -23.61 -14.11 -5.53
N ASN A 64 -22.96 -13.53 -4.52
CA ASN A 64 -23.27 -13.83 -3.11
C ASN A 64 -24.67 -13.35 -2.73
N ALA A 65 -25.07 -12.15 -3.15
CA ALA A 65 -26.41 -11.63 -2.87
C ALA A 65 -27.49 -12.48 -3.56
N VAL A 66 -27.31 -12.81 -4.84
CA VAL A 66 -28.22 -13.70 -5.58
C VAL A 66 -28.30 -15.07 -4.92
N LEU A 67 -27.16 -15.65 -4.55
CA LEU A 67 -27.12 -16.95 -3.88
C LEU A 67 -27.83 -16.92 -2.51
N ALA A 68 -27.69 -15.83 -1.75
CA ALA A 68 -28.39 -15.65 -0.48
C ALA A 68 -29.91 -15.62 -0.66
N VAL A 69 -30.39 -14.79 -1.60
CA VAL A 69 -31.81 -14.66 -1.92
C VAL A 69 -32.38 -15.97 -2.45
N LEU A 70 -31.64 -16.64 -3.35
CA LEU A 70 -32.04 -17.92 -3.91
C LEU A 70 -32.14 -19.00 -2.82
N LEU A 71 -31.19 -19.04 -1.88
CA LEU A 71 -31.22 -19.99 -0.77
C LEU A 71 -32.42 -19.74 0.15
N THR A 72 -32.70 -18.47 0.48
CA THR A 72 -33.90 -18.10 1.24
C THR A 72 -35.19 -18.45 0.50
N TYR A 73 -35.22 -18.24 -0.82
CA TYR A 73 -36.35 -18.61 -1.68
C TYR A 73 -36.59 -20.12 -1.69
N MET A 74 -35.53 -20.91 -1.88
CA MET A 74 -35.62 -22.36 -1.81
C MET A 74 -36.13 -22.84 -0.45
N GLY A 75 -35.69 -22.22 0.64
CA GLY A 75 -36.20 -22.51 1.98
C GLY A 75 -37.72 -22.32 2.06
N ASN A 76 -38.23 -21.22 1.51
CA ASN A 76 -39.66 -20.95 1.48
C ASN A 76 -40.44 -21.96 0.63
N LEU A 77 -39.88 -22.45 -0.49
CA LEU A 77 -40.50 -23.51 -1.29
C LEU A 77 -40.56 -24.84 -0.54
N LEU A 78 -39.54 -25.14 0.27
CA LEU A 78 -39.42 -26.36 1.06
C LEU A 78 -40.18 -26.29 2.40
N GLY A 79 -40.72 -25.12 2.77
CA GLY A 79 -41.36 -24.91 4.07
C GLY A 79 -40.39 -24.85 5.26
N ILE A 80 -39.10 -24.58 5.02
CA ILE A 80 -38.06 -24.51 6.05
C ILE A 80 -37.41 -23.12 6.11
N SER A 81 -36.99 -22.70 7.30
CA SER A 81 -36.39 -21.38 7.55
C SER A 81 -34.91 -21.30 7.14
N LEU A 82 -34.61 -21.58 5.86
CA LEU A 82 -33.22 -21.64 5.35
C LEU A 82 -32.50 -20.28 5.36
N TYR A 83 -33.25 -19.19 5.54
CA TYR A 83 -32.68 -17.85 5.71
C TYR A 83 -31.73 -17.77 6.93
N PHE A 84 -32.02 -18.47 8.03
CA PHE A 84 -31.12 -18.50 9.19
C PHE A 84 -29.78 -19.17 8.84
N ALA A 85 -29.82 -20.25 8.06
CA ALA A 85 -28.61 -20.92 7.60
C ALA A 85 -27.77 -19.99 6.72
N ALA A 86 -28.42 -19.22 5.82
CA ALA A 86 -27.75 -18.20 5.03
C ALA A 86 -27.06 -17.18 5.95
N ILE A 87 -27.79 -16.60 6.92
CA ILE A 87 -27.24 -15.64 7.88
C ILE A 87 -26.02 -16.19 8.60
N ILE A 88 -26.08 -17.44 9.08
CA ILE A 88 -24.96 -18.07 9.79
C ILE A 88 -23.75 -18.21 8.86
N VAL A 89 -23.93 -18.73 7.64
CA VAL A 89 -22.83 -18.94 6.69
C VAL A 89 -22.17 -17.61 6.32
N PHE A 90 -22.95 -16.60 5.94
CA PHE A 90 -22.42 -15.26 5.63
C PHE A 90 -21.79 -14.61 6.87
N GLY A 91 -22.39 -14.77 8.06
CA GLY A 91 -21.85 -14.27 9.31
C GLY A 91 -20.49 -14.87 9.64
N VAL A 92 -20.35 -16.20 9.54
CA VAL A 92 -19.06 -16.89 9.75
C VAL A 92 -18.02 -16.40 8.75
N ARG A 93 -18.36 -16.25 7.47
CA ARG A 93 -17.45 -15.70 6.45
C ARG A 93 -17.01 -14.27 6.80
N MET A 94 -17.95 -13.44 7.23
CA MET A 94 -17.68 -12.07 7.64
C MET A 94 -16.72 -12.01 8.83
N PHE A 95 -16.95 -12.82 9.86
CA PHE A 95 -16.06 -12.92 11.02
C PHE A 95 -14.67 -13.45 10.64
N ASN A 96 -14.58 -14.40 9.71
CA ASN A 96 -13.30 -14.90 9.20
C ASN A 96 -12.52 -13.80 8.45
N ASN A 97 -13.20 -13.04 7.59
CA ASN A 97 -12.62 -11.89 6.91
C ASN A 97 -12.12 -10.85 7.93
N MET A 98 -12.91 -10.54 8.96
CA MET A 98 -12.54 -9.62 10.03
C MET A 98 -11.33 -10.10 10.85
N SER A 99 -11.26 -11.40 11.16
CA SER A 99 -10.12 -12.02 11.83
C SER A 99 -8.83 -11.87 11.01
N SER A 100 -8.92 -12.07 9.70
CA SER A 100 -7.81 -11.89 8.75
C SER A 100 -7.36 -10.43 8.68
N ILE A 101 -8.29 -9.49 8.58
CA ILE A 101 -8.04 -8.04 8.62
C ILE A 101 -7.28 -7.64 9.89
N ARG A 102 -7.77 -8.08 11.06
CA ARG A 102 -7.14 -7.79 12.35
C ARG A 102 -5.69 -8.28 12.38
N ARG A 103 -5.46 -9.54 12.00
CA ARG A 103 -4.11 -10.13 11.97
C ARG A 103 -3.19 -9.38 11.02
N LYS A 104 -3.64 -9.13 9.78
CA LYS A 104 -2.81 -8.47 8.77
C LYS A 104 -2.47 -7.04 9.15
N THR A 105 -3.42 -6.32 9.75
CA THR A 105 -3.20 -4.96 10.26
C THR A 105 -2.15 -4.95 11.37
N PHE A 106 -2.22 -5.91 12.30
CA PHE A 106 -1.23 -6.07 13.35
C PHE A 106 0.16 -6.37 12.78
N ASP A 107 0.27 -7.32 11.85
CA ASP A 107 1.55 -7.68 11.22
C ASP A 107 2.20 -6.46 10.53
N ILE A 108 1.42 -5.69 9.77
CA ILE A 108 1.89 -4.47 9.08
C ILE A 108 2.40 -3.43 10.10
N TYR A 109 1.69 -3.24 11.21
CA TYR A 109 2.07 -2.29 12.24
C TYR A 109 3.37 -2.71 12.94
N PHE A 110 3.50 -3.98 13.31
CA PHE A 110 4.69 -4.50 13.99
C PHE A 110 5.93 -4.49 13.10
N GLU A 111 5.80 -4.91 11.84
CA GLU A 111 6.93 -4.89 10.90
C GLU A 111 7.48 -3.48 10.66
N LYS A 112 6.62 -2.46 10.59
CA LYS A 112 7.06 -1.07 10.41
C LYS A 112 7.96 -0.63 11.57
N ARG A 113 7.56 -0.92 12.80
CA ARG A 113 8.33 -0.57 14.01
C ARG A 113 9.66 -1.31 14.08
N ALA A 114 9.69 -2.59 13.72
CA ALA A 114 10.92 -3.38 13.68
C ALA A 114 11.93 -2.84 12.65
N ARG A 115 11.45 -2.46 11.45
CA ARG A 115 12.30 -1.88 10.38
C ARG A 115 12.90 -0.53 10.79
N GLU A 116 12.13 0.31 11.48
CA GLU A 116 12.59 1.61 11.93
C GLU A 116 13.72 1.50 12.97
N THR A 117 13.53 0.65 13.98
CA THR A 117 14.58 0.38 14.99
C THR A 117 15.85 -0.20 14.36
N ALA A 118 15.71 -1.14 13.40
CA ALA A 118 16.84 -1.70 12.69
C ALA A 118 17.59 -0.65 11.85
N ARG A 119 16.87 0.26 11.19
CA ARG A 119 17.45 1.36 10.41
C ARG A 119 18.20 2.33 11.31
N LEU A 120 17.61 2.75 12.43
CA LEU A 120 18.25 3.65 13.39
C LEU A 120 19.54 3.05 13.96
N LYS A 121 19.51 1.75 14.31
CA LYS A 121 20.70 1.04 14.79
C LYS A 121 21.83 1.04 13.75
N ARG A 122 21.51 0.83 12.47
CA ARG A 122 22.50 0.88 11.37
C ARG A 122 23.08 2.28 11.16
N LEU A 123 22.24 3.32 11.25
CA LEU A 123 22.69 4.71 11.11
C LEU A 123 23.60 5.13 12.27
N ALA A 124 23.24 4.74 13.50
CA ALA A 124 24.06 4.99 14.69
C ALA A 124 25.42 4.29 14.60
N LEU A 125 25.47 3.05 14.10
CA LEU A 125 26.71 2.30 13.92
C LEU A 125 27.65 2.97 12.89
N ARG A 126 27.13 3.40 11.74
CA ARG A 126 27.91 4.13 10.73
C ARG A 126 28.43 5.47 11.24
N ALA A 127 27.61 6.21 12.00
CA ALA A 127 28.04 7.47 12.60
C ALA A 127 29.13 7.27 13.66
N ALA A 128 29.16 6.13 14.35
CA ALA A 128 30.25 5.76 15.26
C ALA A 128 31.53 5.44 14.49
N GLU A 129 31.44 4.65 13.40
CA GLU A 129 32.56 4.36 12.51
C GLU A 129 33.18 5.63 11.93
N GLU A 130 32.38 6.59 11.43
CA GLU A 130 32.88 7.87 10.94
C GLU A 130 33.58 8.71 12.01
N LYS A 131 33.10 8.66 13.26
CA LYS A 131 33.73 9.36 14.38
C LYS A 131 35.09 8.75 14.74
N ASP A 132 35.19 7.43 14.74
CA ASP A 132 36.45 6.72 15.00
C ASP A 132 37.49 6.96 13.90
N ILE A 133 37.06 6.98 12.63
CA ILE A 133 37.92 7.33 11.49
C ILE A 133 38.45 8.76 11.61
N LYS A 134 37.57 9.73 11.94
CA LYS A 134 37.98 11.14 12.12
C LYS A 134 38.91 11.34 13.33
N LYS A 135 38.74 10.54 14.38
CA LYS A 135 39.60 10.56 15.56
C LYS A 135 41.00 10.04 15.21
N ASN A 136 41.09 8.86 14.58
CA ASN A 136 42.36 8.29 14.13
C ASN A 136 43.06 9.15 13.05
N ALA A 137 42.31 9.87 12.21
CA ALA A 137 42.88 10.79 11.22
C ALA A 137 43.50 12.05 11.84
N LYS A 138 42.98 12.52 12.98
CA LYS A 138 43.54 13.68 13.71
C LYS A 138 44.87 13.39 14.39
N ASP A 139 45.16 12.12 14.68
CA ASP A 139 46.42 11.69 15.28
C ASP A 139 47.56 11.60 14.24
N ILE A 140 47.29 11.85 12.94
CA ILE A 140 48.23 11.76 11.80
C ILE A 140 48.56 13.15 11.21
N GLU A 141 48.19 14.28 11.83
CA GLU A 141 48.65 15.60 11.37
C GLU A 141 50.18 15.74 11.56
N PRO A 142 50.98 15.97 10.49
CA PRO A 142 52.40 16.26 10.64
C PRO A 142 52.59 17.67 11.21
N LYS A 143 53.22 17.78 12.38
CA LYS A 143 53.78 19.03 12.89
C LYS A 143 55.06 19.36 12.09
N GLY A 144 55.08 20.51 11.42
CA GLY A 144 56.28 21.09 10.80
C GLY A 144 55.90 21.92 9.58
N GLU A 145 55.67 23.23 9.75
CA GLU A 145 56.62 24.30 9.42
C GLU A 145 57.01 24.37 7.94
N THR A 146 56.51 25.40 7.24
CA THR A 146 57.29 26.05 6.16
C THR A 146 57.09 27.57 6.25
N LYS A 147 58.14 28.24 6.73
CA LYS A 147 58.34 29.68 6.64
C LYS A 147 58.64 30.09 5.19
N LYS A 148 58.20 31.31 4.84
CA LYS A 148 58.79 32.28 3.90
C LYS A 148 59.87 31.77 2.93
N ASN A 149 59.70 31.99 1.63
CA ASN A 149 60.39 33.11 0.99
C ASN A 149 59.86 33.48 -0.39
N GLU A 150 59.97 34.77 -0.61
CA GLU A 150 59.68 35.61 -1.77
C GLU A 150 60.92 35.68 -2.68
N SER A 151 60.75 36.07 -3.96
CA SER A 151 61.77 36.36 -5.00
C SER A 151 62.50 35.13 -5.61
N ALA A 152 62.78 35.02 -6.91
CA ALA A 152 62.81 35.96 -8.01
C ALA A 152 62.64 35.22 -9.36
N ASP A 153 62.06 35.90 -10.34
CA ASP A 153 62.26 35.69 -11.78
C ASP A 153 63.54 36.44 -12.17
N PRO A 154 64.46 35.89 -12.98
CA PRO A 154 64.44 36.28 -14.39
C PRO A 154 64.96 35.22 -15.39
N ASP A 155 64.29 35.19 -16.55
CA ASP A 155 64.84 35.12 -17.92
C ASP A 155 65.61 33.89 -18.45
N VAL A 156 65.50 33.77 -19.79
CA VAL A 156 66.30 33.01 -20.77
C VAL A 156 65.70 31.66 -21.18
N GLU A 157 65.48 31.28 -22.44
CA GLU A 157 65.46 31.90 -23.77
C GLU A 157 65.11 30.74 -24.75
N LYS A 158 64.34 31.05 -25.81
CA LYS A 158 64.20 30.35 -27.13
C LYS A 158 63.97 28.83 -27.19
N SER A 159 62.93 28.43 -27.92
CA SER A 159 62.99 28.05 -29.36
C SER A 159 61.63 27.44 -29.77
N ALA A 160 60.96 28.06 -30.74
CA ALA A 160 60.76 27.57 -32.12
C ALA A 160 59.70 26.45 -32.20
N ASP A 161 58.51 26.77 -32.71
CA ASP A 161 58.05 26.46 -34.09
C ASP A 161 57.40 25.07 -34.08
N ASP A 162 56.11 24.85 -34.32
CA ASP A 162 55.25 25.12 -35.48
C ASP A 162 54.40 23.82 -35.62
N GLU A 163 53.32 23.84 -36.40
CA GLU A 163 52.29 22.80 -36.59
C GLU A 163 51.22 22.75 -35.47
N GLY A 164 49.94 22.97 -35.72
CA GLY A 164 49.20 23.18 -36.96
C GLY A 164 47.71 23.06 -36.60
N ASP A 165 46.92 23.99 -37.12
CA ASP A 165 45.53 23.89 -37.61
C ASP A 165 44.80 22.53 -37.47
N LYS A 166 43.48 22.41 -37.34
CA LYS A 166 42.29 23.26 -37.18
C LYS A 166 41.13 22.24 -37.27
N GLU A 167 39.95 22.64 -36.80
CA GLU A 167 38.65 22.22 -37.32
C GLU A 167 38.28 20.73 -37.36
N GLU A 168 37.26 20.36 -36.57
CA GLU A 168 36.03 19.89 -37.20
C GLU A 168 34.81 20.24 -36.33
N LYS A 169 33.95 21.09 -36.89
CA LYS A 169 32.59 21.38 -36.45
C LYS A 169 31.66 20.40 -37.16
N ALA A 170 30.64 19.97 -36.43
CA ALA A 170 29.29 19.65 -36.90
C ALA A 170 29.10 18.44 -37.83
N GLU A 171 28.31 17.45 -37.38
CA GLU A 171 26.97 17.21 -37.96
C GLU A 171 26.14 16.16 -37.19
N LYS A 172 24.84 16.46 -37.14
CA LYS A 172 23.66 15.63 -36.80
C LYS A 172 23.21 15.56 -35.33
#